data_AF-A0A5K1GVD4-F1
#
_entry.id   AF-A0A5K1GVD4-F1
#
_cell.length_a   1.000
_cell.length_b   1.000
_cell.length_c   1.000
_cell.angle_alpha   90.00
_cell.angle_beta   90.00
_cell.angle_gamma   90.00
#
_symmetry.space_group_name_H-M   'P 1'
#
loop_
_entity.id
_entity.type
_entity.pdbx_description
1 polymer ?
#
loop_
_entity_poly.entity_id
_entity_poly.type
_entity_poly.pdbx_seq_one_letter_code
_entity_poly.pdbx_strand_id
1 'polypeptide(L)'
;GTVKLVFQPAEEGRAGAFQMIEDGAVKDVNAIFGMHVDPSLGTGKISSIPGIMTAASGRFQAVIEGRGGSAKNLHEAIDPVVASAFAIQSLQLLTSRETHPLKSS
;
A
#
# COMPACT_ATOMS: atom_id res chain seq x y z
N GLY A 1 19.86 27.88 13.20
CA GLY A 1 19.15 26.62 12.89
C GLY A 1 19.50 26.18 11.49
N THR A 2 19.17 24.95 11.12
CA THR A 2 19.48 24.36 9.81
C THR A 2 18.19 23.86 9.17
N VAL A 3 18.00 24.13 7.87
CA VAL A 3 16.88 23.61 7.08
C VAL A 3 17.45 22.62 6.07
N LYS A 4 16.92 21.40 6.04
CA LYS A 4 17.22 20.39 5.02
C LYS A 4 16.04 20.29 4.06
N LEU A 5 16.30 20.43 2.77
CA LEU A 5 15.30 20.20 1.72
C LEU A 5 15.44 18.76 1.23
N VAL A 6 14.37 17.98 1.35
CA VAL A 6 14.35 16.55 1.02
C VAL A 6 13.42 16.34 -0.16
N PHE A 7 14.00 16.00 -1.32
CA PHE A 7 13.25 15.71 -2.54
C PHE A 7 13.09 14.21 -2.67
N GLN A 8 11.98 13.68 -2.15
CA GLN A 8 11.75 12.25 -2.08
C GLN A 8 11.35 11.65 -3.44
N PRO A 9 12.06 10.64 -3.96
CA PRO A 9 11.61 9.89 -5.12
C PRO A 9 10.57 8.82 -4.73
N ALA A 10 9.93 8.24 -5.75
CA ALA A 10 9.25 6.94 -5.64
C ALA A 10 8.17 6.84 -4.53
N GLU A 11 7.46 7.94 -4.29
CA GLU A 11 6.43 8.09 -3.26
C GLU A 11 5.25 7.14 -3.46
N GLU A 12 4.88 6.85 -4.71
CA GLU A 12 3.74 6.00 -5.10
C GLU A 12 3.91 4.49 -4.75
N GLY A 13 4.76 4.19 -3.76
CA GLY A 13 4.90 2.92 -3.07
C GLY A 13 6.02 2.03 -3.62
N ARG A 14 7.12 2.65 -4.03
CA ARG A 14 8.42 1.97 -4.23
C ARG A 14 9.39 2.25 -3.08
N ALA A 15 8.86 2.60 -1.91
CA ALA A 15 9.61 2.79 -0.67
C ALA A 15 10.72 3.85 -0.71
N GLY A 16 10.55 4.93 -1.49
CA GLY A 16 11.59 5.97 -1.60
C GLY A 16 11.93 6.66 -0.27
N ALA A 17 10.93 6.92 0.58
CA ALA A 17 11.15 7.46 1.93
C ALA A 17 12.01 6.52 2.79
N PHE A 18 11.76 5.20 2.75
CA PHE A 18 12.51 4.22 3.51
C PHE A 18 14.00 4.25 3.12
N GLN A 19 14.30 4.21 1.83
CA GLN A 19 15.68 4.26 1.34
C GLN A 19 16.40 5.56 1.76
N MET A 20 15.72 6.71 1.67
CA MET A 20 16.32 7.99 2.10
C MET A 20 16.60 8.05 3.60
N ILE A 21 15.76 7.43 4.42
CA ILE A 21 15.98 7.36 5.87
C ILE A 21 17.21 6.52 6.17
N GLU A 22 17.35 5.36 5.53
CA GLU A 22 18.53 4.49 5.64
C GLU A 22 19.82 5.23 5.21
N ASP A 23 19.74 6.03 4.14
CA ASP A 23 20.85 6.86 3.66
C ASP A 23 21.11 8.11 4.54
N GLY A 24 20.35 8.29 5.62
CA GLY A 24 20.57 9.34 6.62
C GLY A 24 20.00 10.72 6.25
N ALA A 25 19.09 10.81 5.27
CA ALA A 25 18.53 12.09 4.81
C ALA A 25 17.85 12.90 5.92
N VAL A 26 17.30 12.22 6.93
CA VAL A 26 16.60 12.83 8.08
C VAL A 26 17.40 12.76 9.38
N LYS A 27 18.67 12.35 9.33
CA LYS A 27 19.54 12.35 10.52
C LYS A 27 19.72 13.77 11.06
N ASP A 28 19.78 13.93 12.38
CA ASP A 28 19.98 15.22 13.06
C ASP A 28 18.90 16.28 12.71
N VAL A 29 17.66 15.84 12.50
CA VAL A 29 16.49 16.70 12.26
C VAL A 29 15.56 16.68 13.47
N ASN A 30 15.17 17.86 13.98
CA ASN A 30 14.28 17.98 15.14
C ASN A 30 12.78 17.89 14.78
N ALA A 31 12.41 18.25 13.55
CA ALA A 31 11.04 18.21 13.06
C ALA A 31 11.02 18.07 11.53
N ILE A 32 10.05 17.33 11.01
CA ILE A 32 9.82 17.13 9.57
C ILE A 32 8.45 17.69 9.22
N PHE A 33 8.37 18.39 8.10
CA PHE A 33 7.13 18.92 7.55
C PHE A 33 6.96 18.39 6.14
N GLY A 34 5.74 17.98 5.80
CA GLY A 34 5.34 17.57 4.46
C GLY A 34 4.01 18.23 4.11
N MET A 35 3.79 18.46 2.82
CA MET A 35 2.52 18.98 2.31
C MET A 35 2.15 18.21 1.06
N HIS A 36 0.85 17.98 0.87
CA HIS A 36 0.29 17.41 -0.34
C HIS A 36 -0.83 18.32 -0.82
N VAL A 37 -0.95 18.51 -2.13
CA VAL A 37 -2.04 19.31 -2.70
C VAL A 37 -3.29 18.44 -2.71
N ASP A 38 -4.34 18.91 -2.05
CA ASP A 38 -5.65 18.25 -2.03
C ASP A 38 -6.63 19.01 -2.95
N PRO A 39 -7.03 18.45 -4.11
CA PRO A 39 -7.99 19.10 -5.01
C PRO A 39 -9.38 19.32 -4.42
N SER A 40 -9.73 18.60 -3.34
CA SER A 40 -11.01 18.75 -2.65
C SER A 40 -11.05 19.94 -1.68
N LEU A 41 -9.88 20.45 -1.29
CA LEU A 41 -9.74 21.61 -0.43
C LEU A 41 -9.68 22.89 -1.27
N GLY A 42 -10.56 23.85 -0.98
CA GLY A 42 -10.58 25.11 -1.71
C GLY A 42 -9.25 25.88 -1.62
N THR A 43 -8.83 26.49 -2.73
CA THR A 43 -7.57 27.26 -2.84
C THR A 43 -7.39 28.28 -1.71
N GLY A 44 -6.16 28.38 -1.19
CA GLY A 44 -5.81 29.30 -0.10
C GLY A 44 -6.14 28.77 1.29
N LYS A 45 -6.62 27.53 1.41
CA LYS A 45 -6.85 26.84 2.68
C LYS A 45 -5.79 25.80 2.95
N ILE A 46 -5.54 25.56 4.23
CA ILE A 46 -4.66 24.50 4.74
C ILE A 46 -5.44 23.77 5.83
N SER A 47 -5.43 22.44 5.80
CA SER A 47 -5.98 21.60 6.85
C SER A 47 -4.89 20.72 7.43
N SER A 48 -5.02 20.38 8.71
CA SER A 48 -4.17 19.41 9.41
C SER A 48 -4.96 18.77 10.53
N ILE A 49 -4.58 17.56 10.92
CA ILE A 49 -5.17 16.86 12.06
C ILE A 49 -4.04 16.36 12.99
N PRO A 50 -4.18 16.49 14.31
CA PRO A 50 -3.24 15.89 15.25
C PRO A 50 -3.42 14.36 15.26
N GLY A 51 -2.30 13.63 15.30
CA GLY A 51 -2.31 12.16 15.34
C GLY A 51 -2.28 11.53 13.95
N ILE A 52 -2.97 10.39 13.79
CA ILE A 52 -2.95 9.58 12.57
C ILE A 52 -3.77 10.27 11.48
N MET A 53 -3.13 10.60 10.35
CA MET A 53 -3.79 11.25 9.21
C MET A 53 -4.13 10.27 8.07
N THR A 54 -3.30 9.26 7.84
CA THR A 54 -3.45 8.30 6.74
C THR A 54 -3.34 6.87 7.24
N ALA A 55 -3.90 5.93 6.48
CA ALA A 55 -3.77 4.51 6.76
C ALA A 55 -2.39 3.98 6.35
N ALA A 56 -1.86 3.03 7.12
CA ALA A 56 -0.74 2.22 6.66
C ALA A 56 -1.16 1.40 5.43
N SER A 57 -0.27 1.26 4.45
CA SER A 57 -0.51 0.44 3.26
C SER A 57 0.61 -0.56 3.04
N GLY A 58 0.25 -1.75 2.56
CA GLY A 58 1.17 -2.81 2.18
C GLY A 58 0.82 -3.35 0.79
N ARG A 59 1.81 -3.89 0.09
CA ARG A 59 1.62 -4.55 -1.21
C ARG A 59 2.20 -5.95 -1.14
N PHE A 60 1.53 -6.89 -1.78
CA PHE A 60 2.01 -8.25 -1.94
C PHE A 60 1.71 -8.74 -3.35
N GLN A 61 2.47 -9.73 -3.79
CA GLN A 61 2.23 -10.45 -5.02
C GLN A 61 2.03 -11.92 -4.67
N ALA A 62 0.94 -12.51 -5.17
CA ALA A 62 0.69 -13.94 -5.07
C ALA A 62 0.70 -14.54 -6.48
N VAL A 63 1.38 -15.68 -6.63
CA VAL A 63 1.43 -16.43 -7.88
C VAL A 63 0.66 -17.73 -7.65
N ILE A 64 -0.37 -17.97 -8.48
CA ILE A 64 -1.19 -19.18 -8.45
C ILE A 64 -0.83 -20.01 -9.67
N GLU A 65 -0.17 -21.14 -9.44
CA GLU A 65 0.29 -22.04 -10.49
C GLU A 65 -0.70 -23.18 -10.69
N GLY A 66 -1.12 -23.36 -11.93
CA GLY A 66 -1.96 -24.48 -12.34
C GLY A 66 -1.17 -25.60 -12.98
N ARG A 67 -1.88 -26.61 -13.47
CA ARG A 67 -1.33 -27.72 -14.23
C ARG A 67 -2.21 -27.98 -15.44
N GLY A 68 -1.67 -27.85 -16.64
CA GLY A 68 -2.40 -28.15 -17.86
C GLY A 68 -2.76 -29.63 -17.98
N GLY A 69 -3.81 -29.92 -18.76
CA GLY A 69 -4.22 -31.29 -19.12
C GLY A 69 -4.53 -31.37 -20.61
N SER A 70 -4.32 -32.55 -21.20
CA SER A 70 -4.77 -32.80 -22.59
C SER A 70 -6.30 -32.92 -22.63
N ALA A 71 -6.91 -32.75 -23.81
CA ALA A 71 -8.36 -32.89 -23.97
C ALA A 71 -8.93 -34.24 -23.48
N LYS A 72 -8.10 -35.28 -23.38
CA LYS A 72 -8.48 -36.61 -22.88
C LYS A 72 -8.47 -36.70 -21.34
N ASN A 73 -7.70 -35.85 -20.67
CA ASN A 73 -7.48 -35.89 -19.22
C ASN A 73 -7.74 -34.52 -18.57
N LEU A 74 -8.71 -33.75 -19.08
CA LEU A 74 -9.00 -32.40 -18.61
C LEU A 74 -9.36 -32.37 -17.11
N HIS A 75 -9.91 -33.46 -16.57
CA HIS A 75 -10.22 -33.62 -15.15
C HIS A 75 -8.98 -33.74 -14.24
N GLU A 76 -7.80 -34.01 -14.81
CA GLU A 76 -6.52 -34.02 -14.07
C GLU A 76 -5.82 -32.65 -14.08
N ALA A 77 -6.35 -31.70 -14.86
CA ALA A 77 -5.86 -30.33 -14.91
C ALA A 77 -6.21 -29.56 -13.62
N ILE A 78 -5.33 -28.64 -13.24
CA ILE A 78 -5.55 -27.70 -12.15
C ILE A 78 -5.71 -26.33 -12.79
N ASP A 79 -6.93 -25.79 -12.71
CA ASP A 79 -7.27 -24.49 -13.30
C ASP A 79 -6.88 -23.35 -12.33
N PRO A 80 -5.83 -22.56 -12.64
CA PRO A 80 -5.42 -21.46 -11.79
C PRO A 80 -6.41 -20.29 -11.83
N VAL A 81 -7.26 -20.17 -12.87
CA VAL A 81 -8.27 -19.11 -12.98
C VAL A 81 -9.35 -19.30 -11.94
N VAL A 82 -9.89 -20.53 -11.81
CA VAL A 82 -10.89 -20.86 -10.80
C VAL A 82 -10.30 -20.68 -9.39
N ALA A 83 -9.09 -21.17 -9.15
CA ALA A 83 -8.40 -20.99 -7.87
C ALA A 83 -8.19 -19.50 -7.53
N SER A 84 -7.79 -18.68 -8.51
CA SER A 84 -7.63 -17.23 -8.35
C SER A 84 -8.94 -16.54 -8.02
N ALA A 85 -10.04 -16.92 -8.68
CA ALA A 85 -11.36 -16.34 -8.41
C ALA A 85 -11.83 -16.59 -6.98
N PHE A 86 -11.60 -17.80 -6.44
CA PHE A 86 -11.88 -18.10 -5.04
C PHE A 86 -10.97 -17.32 -4.09
N ALA A 87 -9.67 -17.24 -4.37
CA ALA A 87 -8.74 -16.47 -3.56
C ALA A 87 -9.13 -14.98 -3.48
N ILE A 88 -9.50 -14.37 -4.62
CA ILE A 88 -9.98 -12.98 -4.66
C ILE A 88 -11.23 -12.82 -3.81
N GLN A 89 -12.23 -13.69 -3.94
CA GLN A 89 -13.45 -13.64 -3.14
C GLN A 89 -13.15 -13.75 -1.65
N SER A 90 -12.31 -14.71 -1.24
CA SER A 90 -11.92 -14.87 0.16
C SER A 90 -11.18 -13.64 0.71
N LEU A 91 -10.33 -13.00 -0.08
CA LEU A 91 -9.64 -11.76 0.33
C LEU A 91 -10.62 -10.60 0.55
N GLN A 92 -11.69 -10.47 -0.23
CA GLN A 92 -12.72 -9.43 -0.01
C GLN A 92 -13.53 -9.67 1.28
N LEU A 93 -13.57 -10.91 1.79
CA LEU A 93 -14.21 -11.19 3.08
C LEU A 93 -13.40 -10.64 4.24
N LEU A 94 -12.06 -10.62 4.15
CA LEU A 94 -11.20 -10.06 5.20
C LEU A 94 -11.51 -8.58 5.46
N THR A 95 -11.61 -7.78 4.38
CA THR A 95 -11.89 -6.35 4.48
C THR A 95 -13.33 -6.06 4.94
N SER A 96 -14.29 -6.90 4.54
CA SER A 96 -15.71 -6.67 4.83
C SER A 96 -16.18 -7.25 6.16
N ARG A 97 -15.49 -8.24 6.73
CA ARG A 97 -15.97 -9.00 7.91
C ARG A 97 -14.95 -9.12 9.05
N GLU A 98 -13.65 -9.06 8.77
CA GLU A 98 -12.62 -9.34 9.78
C GLU A 98 -11.88 -8.09 10.27
N THR A 99 -11.76 -7.04 9.44
CA THR A 99 -11.19 -5.76 9.86
C THR A 99 -12.28 -4.86 10.44
N HIS A 100 -12.31 -4.70 11.77
CA HIS A 100 -13.21 -3.76 12.42
C HIS A 100 -12.89 -2.32 11.93
N PRO A 101 -13.81 -1.62 11.24
CA PRO A 101 -13.50 -0.35 10.57
C PRO A 101 -13.08 0.79 11.52
N LEU A 102 -13.30 0.61 12.82
CA LEU A 102 -12.90 1.55 13.88
C LEU A 102 -11.68 1.10 14.70
N LYS A 103 -11.09 -0.08 14.43
CA LYS A 103 -9.80 -0.46 15.04
C LYS A 103 -8.70 -0.09 14.06
N SER A 104 -8.12 1.09 14.23
CA SER A 104 -6.81 1.39 13.66
C SER A 104 -5.76 0.63 14.46
N SER A 105 -4.94 -0.17 13.77
CA SER A 105 -3.60 -0.56 14.24
C SER A 105 -2.71 0.66 14.47
#